data_AF-A0A834DHC7-F1
#
_entry.id   AF-A0A834DHC7-F1
#
_cell.length_a   1.000
_cell.length_b   1.000
_cell.length_c   1.000
_cell.angle_alpha   90.00
_cell.angle_beta   90.00
_cell.angle_gamma   90.00
#
_symmetry.space_group_name_H-M   'P 1'
#
loop_
_entity.id
_entity.type
_entity.pdbx_description
1 polymer ?
#
loop_
_entity_poly.entity_id
_entity_poly.type
_entity_poly.pdbx_seq_one_letter_code
_entity_poly.pdbx_strand_id
1 'polypeptide(L)'
;MPYQEIKNVILEVNEAVLTESMIQNLIKQMPEPEQLKMLSELKDEYDDLAESEQFGVVMGTVPRLRPRLNAILFKLQFSEQVENIKPEIVAVTAACEELRKSENFSSLLEITLLVGNYMNAGSRNAGAFGFNISFLCKLRDTKSADQKMTLLHFLAELCETEYPDVLKFPDELAHVEKASRVSAENLQKNLDQMKKQVSDVERDVQNFPAATDEKDKFVEKMTIFVKDAQEQYNKLRMMHSNMETLYKELGEYFLFDPKKVTVEEFFMDLNNFKNMFVQAVKENQKRRETEEKMRRAKLAKEKAEKERLEKQQKREQLIDMNAEGDETGVMDSLLEALQSGAAFRRKRGPRQDSPLCPWEEEEEDTRKLVTGGHAMRSLLPRWSPLPCEHSGSAEKLTAPVMTWAL
;
A
#
# COMPACT_ATOMS: atom_id res chain seq x y z
N MET A 1 32.63 12.19 -35.13
CA MET A 1 31.72 13.11 -35.84
C MET A 1 32.52 14.31 -36.28
N PRO A 2 32.51 14.69 -37.56
CA PRO A 2 33.14 15.91 -38.06
C PRO A 2 32.71 17.15 -37.25
N TYR A 3 33.64 18.06 -36.95
CA TYR A 3 33.35 19.23 -36.10
C TYR A 3 32.26 20.13 -36.68
N GLN A 4 32.24 20.28 -38.00
CA GLN A 4 31.20 21.05 -38.69
C GLN A 4 29.81 20.40 -38.58
N GLU A 5 29.74 19.07 -38.52
CA GLU A 5 28.49 18.36 -38.29
C GLU A 5 27.99 18.59 -36.86
N ILE A 6 28.89 18.55 -35.86
CA ILE A 6 28.54 18.88 -34.47
C ILE A 6 27.97 20.31 -34.38
N LYS A 7 28.62 21.29 -35.02
CA LYS A 7 28.12 22.67 -35.11
C LYS A 7 26.73 22.74 -35.71
N ASN A 8 26.51 22.11 -36.87
CA ASN A 8 25.21 22.14 -37.55
C ASN A 8 24.11 21.51 -36.67
N VAL A 9 24.39 20.37 -36.04
CA VAL A 9 23.47 19.68 -35.13
C VAL A 9 23.06 20.58 -33.94
N ILE A 10 24.00 21.37 -33.40
CA ILE A 10 23.74 22.34 -32.32
C ILE A 10 22.92 23.54 -32.83
N LEU A 11 23.23 24.09 -34.01
CA LEU A 11 22.52 25.22 -34.60
C LEU A 11 21.08 24.86 -34.97
N GLU A 12 20.87 23.69 -35.56
CA GLU A 12 19.57 23.17 -35.99
C GLU A 12 18.74 22.63 -34.83
N VAL A 13 19.35 22.41 -33.66
CA VAL A 13 18.78 21.70 -32.50
C VAL A 13 18.16 20.37 -32.98
N ASN A 14 18.99 19.54 -33.60
CA ASN A 14 18.53 18.29 -34.22
C ASN A 14 18.38 17.17 -33.17
N GLU A 15 17.16 16.98 -32.70
CA GLU A 15 16.79 15.99 -31.67
C GLU A 15 16.98 14.53 -32.12
N ALA A 16 17.17 14.24 -33.41
CA ALA A 16 17.46 12.89 -33.89
C ALA A 16 18.92 12.46 -33.61
N VAL A 17 19.82 13.43 -33.41
CA VAL A 17 21.25 13.19 -33.15
C VAL A 17 21.61 13.60 -31.73
N LEU A 18 21.01 14.68 -31.23
CA LEU A 18 21.28 15.20 -29.89
C LEU A 18 20.74 14.26 -28.82
N THR A 19 21.63 13.89 -27.89
CA THR A 19 21.28 13.16 -26.67
C THR A 19 21.71 13.96 -25.45
N GLU A 20 21.05 13.71 -24.31
CA GLU A 20 21.39 14.37 -23.05
C GLU A 20 22.88 14.20 -22.71
N SER A 21 23.38 12.97 -22.78
CA SER A 21 24.79 12.65 -22.50
C SER A 21 25.75 13.39 -23.43
N MET A 22 25.41 13.51 -24.72
CA MET A 22 26.23 14.26 -25.68
C MET A 22 26.33 15.74 -25.28
N ILE A 23 25.22 16.38 -24.93
CA ILE A 23 25.22 17.79 -24.54
C ILE A 23 25.93 18.01 -23.20
N GLN A 24 25.73 17.13 -22.21
CA GLN A 24 26.45 17.20 -20.93
C GLN A 24 27.96 17.09 -21.13
N ASN A 25 28.41 16.15 -21.97
CA ASN A 25 29.82 16.00 -22.31
C ASN A 25 30.36 17.23 -23.03
N LEU A 26 29.60 17.81 -23.96
CA LEU A 26 29.98 19.08 -24.58
C LEU A 26 30.13 20.16 -23.52
N ILE A 27 29.12 20.43 -22.68
CA ILE A 27 29.20 21.45 -21.63
C ILE A 27 30.41 21.24 -20.71
N LYS A 28 30.72 19.98 -20.36
CA LYS A 28 31.85 19.65 -19.48
C LYS A 28 33.22 19.83 -20.14
N GLN A 29 33.35 19.48 -21.42
CA GLN A 29 34.63 19.48 -22.16
C GLN A 29 34.87 20.76 -22.97
N MET A 30 33.85 21.60 -23.12
CA MET A 30 33.95 22.86 -23.85
C MET A 30 34.98 23.79 -23.18
N PRO A 31 35.94 24.35 -23.94
CA PRO A 31 36.84 25.39 -23.44
C PRO A 31 36.09 26.61 -22.88
N GLU A 32 36.78 27.43 -22.10
CA GLU A 32 36.19 28.65 -21.54
C GLU A 32 35.87 29.67 -22.65
N PRO A 33 34.85 30.54 -22.47
CA PRO A 33 34.45 31.51 -23.48
C PRO A 33 35.60 32.40 -24.00
N GLU A 34 36.53 32.76 -23.12
CA GLU A 34 37.71 33.56 -23.45
C GLU A 34 38.66 32.79 -24.38
N GLN A 35 38.84 31.48 -24.14
CA GLN A 35 39.67 30.61 -24.97
C GLN A 35 39.05 30.41 -26.35
N LEU A 36 37.74 30.19 -26.43
CA LEU A 36 37.03 30.08 -27.71
C LEU A 36 37.13 31.36 -28.53
N LYS A 37 37.12 32.53 -27.87
CA LYS A 37 37.32 33.80 -28.54
C LYS A 37 38.71 33.90 -29.16
N MET A 38 39.76 33.58 -28.41
CA MET A 38 41.14 33.57 -28.94
C MET A 38 41.30 32.58 -30.10
N LEU A 39 40.74 31.38 -29.98
CA LEU A 39 40.77 30.37 -31.04
C LEU A 39 40.02 30.84 -32.30
N SER A 40 38.92 31.56 -32.16
CA SER A 40 38.15 32.08 -33.31
C SER A 40 38.92 33.11 -34.16
N GLU A 41 40.00 33.69 -33.62
CA GLU A 41 40.88 34.63 -34.33
C GLU A 41 41.94 33.88 -35.18
N LEU A 42 42.29 32.64 -34.83
CA LEU A 42 43.29 31.78 -35.50
C LEU A 42 42.73 30.97 -36.68
N LYS A 43 41.59 31.38 -37.22
CA LYS A 43 40.85 30.69 -38.29
C LYS A 43 41.60 30.61 -39.63
N ASP A 44 42.57 31.50 -39.87
CA ASP A 44 43.38 31.50 -41.09
C ASP A 44 44.49 30.42 -41.07
N GLU A 45 44.84 29.90 -39.89
CA GLU A 45 45.87 28.86 -39.68
C GLU A 45 45.24 27.50 -39.31
N TYR A 46 43.98 27.27 -39.69
CA TYR A 46 43.18 26.11 -39.23
C TYR A 46 43.86 24.76 -39.43
N ASP A 47 44.48 24.54 -40.59
CA ASP A 47 45.11 23.26 -40.94
C ASP A 47 46.43 23.02 -40.18
N ASP A 48 47.01 24.07 -39.60
CA ASP A 48 48.25 24.02 -38.80
C ASP A 48 47.98 23.80 -37.29
N LEU A 49 46.72 23.94 -36.85
CA LEU A 49 46.31 23.77 -35.47
C LEU A 49 46.16 22.29 -35.07
N ALA A 50 46.33 22.00 -33.77
CA ALA A 50 46.05 20.66 -33.24
C ALA A 50 44.54 20.34 -33.30
N GLU A 51 44.17 19.06 -33.34
CA GLU A 51 42.75 18.62 -33.41
C GLU A 51 41.86 19.25 -32.33
N SER A 52 42.39 19.39 -31.10
CA SER A 52 41.67 20.03 -29.99
C SER A 52 41.38 21.51 -30.22
N GLU A 53 42.29 22.21 -30.90
CA GLU A 53 42.16 23.63 -31.22
C GLU A 53 41.24 23.82 -32.43
N GLN A 54 41.36 22.97 -33.45
CA GLN A 54 40.44 22.93 -34.59
C GLN A 54 38.97 22.80 -34.14
N PHE A 55 38.70 21.95 -33.14
CA PHE A 55 37.37 21.86 -32.52
C PHE A 55 36.94 23.21 -31.91
N GLY A 56 37.83 23.85 -31.15
CA GLY A 56 37.56 25.15 -30.51
C GLY A 56 37.35 26.29 -31.51
N VAL A 57 38.07 26.30 -32.65
CA VAL A 57 37.85 27.27 -33.74
C VAL A 57 36.42 27.13 -34.28
N VAL A 58 35.99 25.90 -34.60
CA VAL A 58 34.64 25.65 -35.14
C VAL A 58 33.57 26.05 -34.12
N MET A 59 33.73 25.66 -32.86
CA MET A 59 32.77 26.00 -31.80
C MET A 59 32.74 27.49 -31.45
N GLY A 60 33.87 28.19 -31.54
CA GLY A 60 33.96 29.63 -31.31
C GLY A 60 33.15 30.46 -32.30
N THR A 61 32.81 29.90 -33.47
CA THR A 61 31.92 30.55 -34.44
C THR A 61 30.44 30.52 -34.04
N VAL A 62 30.05 29.73 -33.02
CA VAL A 62 28.65 29.61 -32.57
C VAL A 62 28.32 30.73 -31.58
N PRO A 63 27.40 31.65 -31.89
CA PRO A 63 27.02 32.71 -30.98
C PRO A 63 26.37 32.15 -29.70
N ARG A 64 26.75 32.73 -28.55
CA ARG A 64 26.17 32.42 -27.22
C ARG A 64 26.17 30.91 -26.93
N LEU A 65 27.28 30.23 -27.21
CA LEU A 65 27.36 28.76 -27.13
C LEU A 65 26.99 28.17 -25.76
N ARG A 66 27.43 28.76 -24.65
CA ARG A 66 27.10 28.27 -23.29
C ARG A 66 25.59 28.34 -22.99
N PRO A 67 24.92 29.51 -23.09
CA PRO A 67 23.45 29.59 -23.01
C PRO A 67 22.72 28.62 -23.95
N ARG A 68 23.19 28.51 -25.19
CA ARG A 68 22.62 27.59 -26.19
C ARG A 68 22.65 26.14 -25.73
N LEU A 69 23.81 25.65 -25.29
CA LEU A 69 23.96 24.28 -24.81
C LEU A 69 23.11 24.01 -23.57
N ASN A 70 23.05 24.96 -22.62
CA ASN A 70 22.22 24.82 -21.42
C ASN A 70 20.72 24.76 -21.76
N ALA A 71 20.25 25.60 -22.68
CA ALA A 71 18.86 25.58 -23.13
C ALA A 71 18.50 24.28 -23.86
N ILE A 72 19.41 23.76 -24.71
CA ILE A 72 19.25 22.47 -25.36
C ILE A 72 19.20 21.34 -24.33
N LEU A 73 20.12 21.33 -23.35
CA LEU A 73 20.12 20.31 -22.29
C LEU A 73 18.79 20.31 -21.53
N PHE A 74 18.32 21.50 -21.13
CA PHE A 74 17.06 21.62 -20.41
C PHE A 74 15.88 21.11 -21.25
N LYS A 75 15.82 21.44 -22.55
CA LYS A 75 14.79 20.91 -23.46
C LYS A 75 14.80 19.39 -23.53
N LEU A 76 15.97 18.76 -23.58
CA LEU A 76 16.09 17.29 -23.63
C LEU A 76 15.65 16.63 -22.32
N GLN A 77 15.90 17.27 -21.17
CA GLN A 77 15.56 16.75 -19.84
C GLN A 77 14.13 17.08 -19.39
N PHE A 78 13.46 18.04 -20.02
CA PHE A 78 12.21 18.61 -19.53
C PHE A 78 11.09 17.57 -19.35
N SER A 79 10.91 16.69 -20.34
CA SER A 79 9.85 15.66 -20.29
C SER A 79 10.05 14.73 -19.10
N GLU A 80 11.29 14.28 -18.86
CA GLU A 80 11.61 13.40 -17.74
C GLU A 80 11.40 14.11 -16.39
N GLN A 81 11.80 15.38 -16.27
CA GLN A 81 11.54 16.15 -15.06
C GLN A 81 10.04 16.27 -14.75
N VAL A 82 9.19 16.49 -15.77
CA VAL A 82 7.73 16.51 -15.62
C VAL A 82 7.21 15.14 -15.20
N GLU A 83 7.70 14.06 -15.81
CA GLU A 83 7.32 12.68 -15.49
C GLU A 83 7.77 12.22 -14.10
N ASN A 84 8.81 12.83 -13.54
CA ASN A 84 9.25 12.57 -12.16
C ASN A 84 8.41 13.35 -11.13
N ILE A 85 8.02 14.60 -11.42
CA ILE A 85 7.26 15.46 -10.49
C ILE A 85 5.77 15.09 -10.45
N LYS A 86 5.17 14.84 -11.62
CA LYS A 86 3.71 14.67 -11.75
C LYS A 86 3.15 13.49 -10.92
N PRO A 87 3.76 12.29 -10.91
CA PRO A 87 3.24 11.16 -10.16
C PRO A 87 3.23 11.40 -8.65
N GLU A 88 4.20 12.14 -8.11
CA GLU A 88 4.26 12.49 -6.70
C GLU A 88 3.07 13.37 -6.29
N ILE A 89 2.77 14.42 -7.06
CA ILE A 89 1.61 15.29 -6.83
C ILE A 89 0.31 14.49 -6.91
N VAL A 90 0.18 13.62 -7.92
CA VAL A 90 -1.01 12.78 -8.11
C VAL A 90 -1.19 11.81 -6.95
N ALA A 91 -0.12 11.17 -6.47
CA ALA A 91 -0.19 10.23 -5.37
C ALA A 91 -0.70 10.89 -4.07
N VAL A 92 -0.18 12.07 -3.72
CA VAL A 92 -0.63 12.80 -2.53
C VAL A 92 -2.05 13.32 -2.70
N THR A 93 -2.37 13.90 -3.87
CA THR A 93 -3.72 14.39 -4.17
C THR A 93 -4.76 13.28 -4.04
N ALA A 94 -4.49 12.13 -4.66
CA ALA A 94 -5.37 10.96 -4.59
C ALA A 94 -5.51 10.45 -3.16
N ALA A 95 -4.41 10.33 -2.41
CA ALA A 95 -4.45 9.89 -1.02
C ALA A 95 -5.27 10.85 -0.12
N CYS A 96 -5.19 12.16 -0.35
CA CYS A 96 -6.01 13.15 0.35
C CYS A 96 -7.50 12.94 0.07
N GLU A 97 -7.87 12.78 -1.20
CA GLU A 97 -9.26 12.57 -1.60
C GLU A 97 -9.82 11.23 -1.12
N GLU A 98 -9.05 10.16 -1.25
CA GLU A 98 -9.38 8.81 -0.79
C GLU A 98 -9.69 8.82 0.71
N LEU A 99 -8.80 9.40 1.50
CA LEU A 99 -8.98 9.50 2.94
C LEU A 99 -10.22 10.32 3.31
N ARG A 100 -10.47 11.42 2.61
CA ARG A 100 -11.62 12.30 2.89
C ARG A 100 -12.96 11.66 2.51
N LYS A 101 -12.98 10.82 1.48
CA LYS A 101 -14.17 10.16 0.91
C LYS A 101 -14.43 8.77 1.52
N SER A 102 -13.46 8.18 2.21
CA SER A 102 -13.61 6.86 2.84
C SER A 102 -14.60 6.89 4.01
N GLU A 103 -15.82 6.43 3.73
CA GLU A 103 -16.86 6.25 4.74
C GLU A 103 -16.49 5.11 5.70
N ASN A 104 -15.88 4.03 5.20
CA ASN A 104 -15.46 2.89 6.01
C ASN A 104 -14.34 3.26 7.00
N PHE A 105 -13.39 4.12 6.60
CA PHE A 105 -12.40 4.66 7.53
C PHE A 105 -13.05 5.59 8.56
N SER A 106 -14.03 6.40 8.15
CA SER A 106 -14.78 7.26 9.08
C SER A 106 -15.54 6.43 10.13
N SER A 107 -16.22 5.35 9.72
CA SER A 107 -16.86 4.41 10.65
C SER A 107 -15.86 3.76 11.62
N LEU A 108 -14.65 3.43 11.16
CA LEU A 108 -13.59 2.92 12.03
C LEU A 108 -13.19 3.94 13.12
N LEU A 109 -13.10 5.23 12.78
CA LEU A 109 -12.82 6.29 13.76
C LEU A 109 -13.95 6.41 14.79
N GLU A 110 -15.21 6.32 14.37
CA GLU A 110 -16.37 6.34 15.27
C GLU A 110 -16.36 5.15 16.25
N ILE A 111 -16.12 3.94 15.74
CA ILE A 111 -16.01 2.73 16.57
C ILE A 111 -14.85 2.88 17.57
N THR A 112 -13.70 3.37 17.10
CA THR A 112 -12.52 3.62 17.94
C THR A 112 -12.83 4.63 19.05
N LEU A 113 -13.54 5.72 18.72
CA LEU A 113 -13.94 6.75 19.68
C LEU A 113 -14.91 6.18 20.72
N LEU A 114 -15.90 5.39 20.30
CA LEU A 114 -16.88 4.76 21.17
C LEU A 114 -16.20 3.82 22.18
N VAL A 115 -15.36 2.90 21.69
CA VAL A 115 -14.62 1.96 22.54
C VAL A 115 -13.66 2.71 23.47
N GLY A 116 -12.94 3.70 22.95
CA GLY A 116 -12.04 4.54 23.73
C GLY A 116 -12.75 5.30 24.85
N ASN A 117 -13.92 5.88 24.59
CA ASN A 117 -14.72 6.59 25.59
C ASN A 117 -15.25 5.66 26.68
N TYR A 118 -15.68 4.45 26.31
CA TYR A 118 -16.11 3.45 27.27
C TYR A 118 -14.95 3.00 28.19
N MET A 119 -13.78 2.72 27.61
CA MET A 119 -12.60 2.32 28.37
C MET A 119 -12.05 3.41 29.29
N ASN A 120 -12.15 4.68 28.86
CA ASN A 120 -11.65 5.82 29.63
C ASN A 120 -12.68 6.40 30.61
N ALA A 121 -13.81 5.72 30.84
CA ALA A 121 -14.84 6.18 31.76
C ALA A 121 -14.27 6.48 33.17
N GLY A 122 -14.56 7.67 33.70
CA GLY A 122 -14.05 8.12 35.00
C GLY A 122 -12.60 8.64 34.99
N SER A 123 -11.93 8.68 33.84
CA SER A 123 -10.61 9.32 33.68
C SER A 123 -10.72 10.75 33.13
N ARG A 124 -9.60 11.47 33.07
CA ARG A 124 -9.52 12.80 32.40
C ARG A 124 -9.91 12.75 30.93
N ASN A 125 -9.76 11.59 30.27
CA ASN A 125 -10.07 11.40 28.85
C ASN A 125 -11.48 10.85 28.62
N ALA A 126 -12.33 10.76 29.66
CA ALA A 126 -13.71 10.32 29.51
C ALA A 126 -14.53 11.32 28.68
N GLY A 127 -15.39 10.81 27.78
CA GLY A 127 -16.31 11.64 27.00
C GLY A 127 -15.62 12.55 26.00
N ALA A 128 -14.51 12.09 25.39
CA ALA A 128 -13.85 12.79 24.31
C ALA A 128 -14.77 12.88 23.08
N PHE A 129 -14.73 14.02 22.39
CA PHE A 129 -15.43 14.23 21.12
C PHE A 129 -14.64 13.72 19.91
N GLY A 130 -13.34 13.47 20.09
CA GLY A 130 -12.44 13.01 19.04
C GLY A 130 -11.05 12.76 19.60
N PHE A 131 -10.18 12.20 18.76
CA PHE A 131 -8.77 11.96 19.06
C PHE A 131 -7.92 12.28 17.83
N ASN A 132 -6.65 12.56 18.05
CA ASN A 132 -5.73 12.83 16.93
C ASN A 132 -5.43 11.54 16.16
N ILE A 133 -5.47 11.59 14.82
CA ILE A 133 -5.29 10.42 13.95
C ILE A 133 -3.96 9.68 14.16
N SER A 134 -2.89 10.37 14.57
CA SER A 134 -1.59 9.76 14.91
C SER A 134 -1.70 8.75 16.07
N PHE A 135 -2.76 8.84 16.87
CA PHE A 135 -3.02 7.89 17.96
C PHE A 135 -3.39 6.50 17.44
N LEU A 136 -3.86 6.35 16.20
CA LEU A 136 -4.25 5.06 15.64
C LEU A 136 -3.11 4.03 15.71
N CYS A 137 -1.86 4.47 15.48
CA CYS A 137 -0.68 3.62 15.61
C CYS A 137 -0.45 3.07 17.03
N LYS A 138 -0.98 3.75 18.05
CA LYS A 138 -0.81 3.41 19.47
C LYS A 138 -1.86 2.44 19.99
N LEU A 139 -2.91 2.14 19.21
CA LEU A 139 -3.94 1.16 19.58
C LEU A 139 -3.37 -0.25 19.80
N ARG A 140 -2.22 -0.55 19.18
CA ARG A 140 -1.51 -1.83 19.39
C ARG A 140 -0.83 -1.90 20.77
N ASP A 141 -0.55 -0.77 21.40
CA ASP A 141 0.23 -0.72 22.64
C ASP A 141 -0.65 -0.97 23.89
N THR A 142 -1.96 -0.73 23.78
CA THR A 142 -2.94 -1.09 24.82
C THR A 142 -3.27 -2.57 24.75
N LYS A 143 -3.05 -3.31 25.85
CA LYS A 143 -3.13 -4.77 25.91
C LYS A 143 -4.12 -5.26 26.96
N SER A 144 -4.60 -6.50 26.79
CA SER A 144 -5.49 -7.15 27.75
C SER A 144 -4.76 -7.45 29.05
N ALA A 145 -5.53 -7.64 30.12
CA ALA A 145 -4.97 -8.04 31.41
C ALA A 145 -4.12 -9.33 31.29
N ASP A 146 -4.50 -10.25 30.40
CA ASP A 146 -3.76 -11.49 30.13
C ASP A 146 -2.70 -11.37 29.02
N GLN A 147 -2.49 -10.17 28.47
CA GLN A 147 -1.48 -9.84 27.44
C GLN A 147 -1.64 -10.63 26.12
N LYS A 148 -2.78 -11.31 25.91
CA LYS A 148 -3.02 -12.13 24.72
C LYS A 148 -3.59 -11.36 23.54
N MET A 149 -4.22 -10.20 23.80
CA MET A 149 -4.88 -9.40 22.77
C MET A 149 -4.58 -7.92 22.99
N THR A 150 -4.47 -7.16 21.91
CA THR A 150 -4.34 -5.70 21.96
C THR A 150 -5.67 -5.04 21.64
N LEU A 151 -5.82 -3.75 21.94
CA LEU A 151 -7.02 -2.99 21.56
C LEU A 151 -7.20 -2.96 20.04
N LEU A 152 -6.12 -2.89 19.27
CA LEU A 152 -6.18 -3.00 17.81
C LEU A 152 -6.79 -4.35 17.35
N HIS A 153 -6.37 -5.47 17.95
CA HIS A 153 -6.94 -6.79 17.65
C HIS A 153 -8.42 -6.86 18.02
N PHE A 154 -8.79 -6.30 19.19
CA PHE A 154 -10.18 -6.24 19.61
C PHE A 154 -11.04 -5.42 18.62
N LEU A 155 -10.57 -4.25 18.20
CA LEU A 155 -11.27 -3.41 17.22
C LEU A 155 -11.40 -4.11 15.87
N ALA A 156 -10.32 -4.77 15.40
CA ALA A 156 -10.33 -5.54 14.16
C ALA A 156 -11.36 -6.69 14.23
N GLU A 157 -11.40 -7.42 15.35
CA GLU A 157 -12.37 -8.50 15.57
C GLU A 157 -13.81 -7.98 15.63
N LEU A 158 -14.04 -6.86 16.34
CA LEU A 158 -15.33 -6.20 16.40
C LEU A 158 -15.82 -5.76 15.00
N CYS A 159 -14.91 -5.24 14.17
CA CYS A 159 -15.23 -4.92 12.78
C CYS A 159 -15.55 -6.18 11.97
N GLU A 160 -14.81 -7.28 12.16
CA GLU A 160 -15.11 -8.55 11.47
C GLU A 160 -16.49 -9.11 11.80
N THR A 161 -16.97 -8.97 13.04
CA THR A 161 -18.24 -9.56 13.47
C THR A 161 -19.44 -8.64 13.27
N GLU A 162 -19.32 -7.36 13.65
CA GLU A 162 -20.46 -6.43 13.70
C GLU A 162 -20.47 -5.42 12.55
N TYR A 163 -19.29 -5.07 11.99
CA TYR A 163 -19.16 -4.03 10.95
C TYR A 163 -18.29 -4.49 9.75
N PRO A 164 -18.67 -5.55 9.01
CA PRO A 164 -17.78 -6.17 8.02
C PRO A 164 -17.36 -5.24 6.88
N ASP A 165 -18.16 -4.22 6.57
CA ASP A 165 -17.84 -3.23 5.54
C ASP A 165 -16.59 -2.41 5.89
N VAL A 166 -16.33 -2.17 7.18
CA VAL A 166 -15.14 -1.44 7.64
C VAL A 166 -13.85 -2.12 7.18
N LEU A 167 -13.83 -3.46 7.03
CA LEU A 167 -12.64 -4.20 6.57
C LEU A 167 -12.16 -3.81 5.16
N LYS A 168 -12.99 -3.09 4.39
CA LYS A 168 -12.69 -2.63 3.02
C LYS A 168 -11.96 -1.29 2.99
N PHE A 169 -11.88 -0.55 4.10
CA PHE A 169 -11.17 0.74 4.14
C PHE A 169 -9.70 0.66 3.63
N PRO A 170 -8.93 -0.43 3.83
CA PRO A 170 -7.57 -0.51 3.31
C PRO A 170 -7.51 -0.43 1.78
N ASP A 171 -8.55 -0.92 1.09
CA ASP A 171 -8.67 -0.89 -0.37
C ASP A 171 -9.10 0.49 -0.89
N GLU A 172 -9.84 1.25 -0.07
CA GLU A 172 -10.22 2.64 -0.37
C GLU A 172 -9.04 3.61 -0.26
N LEU A 173 -7.96 3.21 0.42
CA LEU A 173 -6.75 3.99 0.67
C LEU A 173 -5.56 3.50 -0.17
N ALA A 174 -5.77 3.38 -1.48
CA ALA A 174 -4.82 2.79 -2.42
C ALA A 174 -3.54 3.63 -2.59
N HIS A 175 -3.63 4.95 -2.60
CA HIS A 175 -2.48 5.83 -2.85
C HIS A 175 -1.72 6.24 -1.57
N VAL A 176 -2.24 5.92 -0.39
CA VAL A 176 -1.61 6.26 0.90
C VAL A 176 -0.18 5.76 1.01
N GLU A 177 0.13 4.55 0.52
CA GLU A 177 1.51 4.01 0.55
C GLU A 177 2.45 4.78 -0.38
N LYS A 178 1.97 5.26 -1.53
CA LYS A 178 2.79 6.06 -2.45
C LYS A 178 3.01 7.45 -1.86
N ALA A 179 1.95 8.06 -1.33
CA ALA A 179 1.99 9.38 -0.69
C ALA A 179 2.96 9.41 0.51
N SER A 180 3.06 8.32 1.29
CA SER A 180 4.00 8.24 2.41
C SER A 180 5.48 8.26 2.00
N ARG A 181 5.80 8.11 0.71
CA ARG A 181 7.17 8.12 0.19
C ARG A 181 7.54 9.43 -0.52
N VAL A 182 6.58 10.33 -0.70
CA VAL A 182 6.78 11.62 -1.39
C VAL A 182 7.38 12.63 -0.42
N SER A 183 8.49 13.25 -0.77
CA SER A 183 9.06 14.34 0.03
C SER A 183 8.49 15.69 -0.43
N ALA A 184 7.68 16.33 0.41
CA ALA A 184 7.08 17.63 0.08
C ALA A 184 8.14 18.73 -0.17
N GLU A 185 9.26 18.69 0.57
CA GLU A 185 10.37 19.63 0.39
C GLU A 185 11.04 19.47 -0.98
N ASN A 186 11.36 18.24 -1.38
CA ASN A 186 11.99 18.00 -2.68
C ASN A 186 11.05 18.34 -3.83
N LEU A 187 9.75 18.07 -3.68
CA LEU A 187 8.74 18.41 -4.66
C LEU A 187 8.68 19.93 -4.91
N GLN A 188 8.68 20.73 -3.84
CA GLN A 188 8.73 22.19 -3.93
C GLN A 188 10.04 22.67 -4.59
N LYS A 189 11.20 22.12 -4.19
CA LYS A 189 12.50 22.46 -4.80
C LYS A 189 12.53 22.16 -6.30
N ASN A 190 12.01 21.01 -6.73
CA ASN A 190 11.97 20.61 -8.12
C ASN A 190 11.11 21.56 -8.96
N LEU A 191 9.94 21.98 -8.43
CA LEU A 191 9.09 22.97 -9.09
C LEU A 191 9.77 24.35 -9.19
N ASP A 192 10.42 24.81 -8.13
CA ASP A 192 11.11 26.09 -8.14
C ASP A 192 12.32 26.08 -9.09
N GLN A 193 13.05 24.97 -9.14
CA GLN A 193 14.14 24.76 -10.10
C GLN A 193 13.62 24.78 -11.54
N MET A 194 12.55 24.04 -11.84
CA MET A 194 11.95 24.02 -13.17
C MET A 194 11.49 25.42 -13.58
N LYS A 195 10.82 26.16 -12.68
CA LYS A 195 10.42 27.56 -12.92
C LYS A 195 11.61 28.42 -13.32
N LYS A 196 12.70 28.32 -12.54
CA LYS A 196 13.92 29.09 -12.79
C LYS A 196 14.52 28.74 -14.14
N GLN A 197 14.63 27.46 -14.49
CA GLN A 197 15.17 27.00 -15.77
C GLN A 197 14.33 27.50 -16.96
N VAL A 198 12.99 27.45 -16.86
CA VAL A 198 12.10 28.02 -17.89
C VAL A 198 12.35 29.53 -18.05
N SER A 199 12.40 30.28 -16.94
CA SER A 199 12.68 31.72 -16.99
C SER A 199 14.08 32.07 -17.51
N ASP A 200 15.09 31.27 -17.19
CA ASP A 200 16.45 31.45 -17.68
C ASP A 200 16.51 31.25 -19.21
N VAL A 201 15.88 30.20 -19.75
CA VAL A 201 15.80 29.96 -21.20
C VAL A 201 14.97 31.03 -21.90
N GLU A 202 13.86 31.47 -21.32
CA GLU A 202 13.06 32.57 -21.86
C GLU A 202 13.90 33.85 -22.01
N ARG A 203 14.65 34.21 -20.96
CA ARG A 203 15.56 35.37 -20.98
C ARG A 203 16.67 35.19 -22.02
N ASP A 204 17.22 33.99 -22.16
CA ASP A 204 18.26 33.72 -23.15
C ASP A 204 17.73 33.89 -24.57
N VAL A 205 16.53 33.37 -24.87
CA VAL A 205 15.85 33.53 -26.16
C VAL A 205 15.57 35.01 -26.47
N GLN A 206 15.14 35.80 -25.49
CA GLN A 206 14.89 37.24 -25.68
C GLN A 206 16.16 38.05 -25.95
N ASN A 207 17.29 37.65 -25.37
CA ASN A 207 18.58 38.33 -25.54
C ASN A 207 19.44 37.73 -26.66
N PHE A 208 18.90 36.79 -27.43
CA PHE A 208 19.64 36.08 -28.46
C PHE A 208 19.80 36.96 -29.72
N PRO A 209 21.01 37.03 -30.33
CA PRO A 209 21.21 37.76 -31.57
C PRO A 209 20.33 37.22 -32.71
N ALA A 210 20.02 38.09 -33.68
CA ALA A 210 19.36 37.65 -34.90
C ALA A 210 20.22 36.59 -35.62
N ALA A 211 19.56 35.53 -36.11
CA ALA A 211 20.22 34.45 -36.83
C ALA A 211 20.91 35.01 -38.09
N THR A 212 22.20 34.73 -38.22
CA THR A 212 23.01 35.09 -39.39
C THR A 212 23.20 33.92 -40.36
N ASP A 213 22.93 32.69 -39.90
CA ASP A 213 23.03 31.45 -40.65
C ASP A 213 21.64 30.81 -40.77
N GLU A 214 21.27 30.35 -41.96
CA GLU A 214 19.97 29.69 -42.22
C GLU A 214 19.78 28.41 -41.36
N LYS A 215 20.89 27.77 -40.95
CA LYS A 215 20.90 26.60 -40.08
C LYS A 215 20.65 26.94 -38.61
N ASP A 216 20.74 28.21 -38.20
CA ASP A 216 20.47 28.60 -36.82
C ASP A 216 18.96 28.64 -36.55
N LYS A 217 18.44 27.50 -36.07
CA LYS A 217 17.03 27.30 -35.73
C LYS A 217 16.76 27.47 -34.23
N PHE A 218 17.70 28.00 -33.47
CA PHE A 218 17.59 28.03 -32.01
C PHE A 218 16.45 28.91 -31.51
N VAL A 219 16.37 30.17 -31.96
CA VAL A 219 15.29 31.08 -31.52
C VAL A 219 13.93 30.50 -31.91
N GLU A 220 13.78 30.04 -33.15
CA GLU A 220 12.55 29.40 -33.65
C GLU A 220 12.10 28.24 -32.76
N LYS A 221 12.98 27.25 -32.51
CA LYS A 221 12.64 26.06 -31.73
C LYS A 221 12.50 26.34 -30.24
N MET A 222 13.35 27.18 -29.67
CA MET A 222 13.32 27.48 -28.24
C MET A 222 12.15 28.39 -27.86
N THR A 223 11.69 29.29 -28.73
CA THR A 223 10.45 30.05 -28.48
C THR A 223 9.25 29.12 -28.38
N ILE A 224 9.14 28.11 -29.25
CA ILE A 224 8.07 27.11 -29.19
C ILE A 224 8.19 26.29 -27.90
N PHE A 225 9.40 25.81 -27.59
CA PHE A 225 9.66 25.04 -26.38
C PHE A 225 9.34 25.81 -25.10
N VAL A 226 9.79 27.07 -24.95
CA VAL A 226 9.51 27.90 -23.77
C VAL A 226 8.00 28.04 -23.55
N LYS A 227 7.22 28.22 -24.63
CA LYS A 227 5.76 28.31 -24.54
C LYS A 227 5.15 27.01 -23.99
N ASP A 228 5.54 25.86 -24.52
CA ASP A 228 5.06 24.55 -24.04
C ASP A 228 5.52 24.27 -22.61
N ALA A 229 6.81 24.52 -22.32
CA ALA A 229 7.38 24.32 -20.99
C ALA A 229 6.68 25.18 -19.93
N GLN A 230 6.37 26.44 -20.24
CA GLN A 230 5.61 27.32 -19.36
C GLN A 230 4.19 26.81 -19.13
N GLU A 231 3.53 26.28 -20.16
CA GLU A 231 2.20 25.69 -20.03
C GLU A 231 2.21 24.46 -19.12
N GLN A 232 3.14 23.52 -19.34
CA GLN A 232 3.30 22.32 -18.53
C GLN A 232 3.69 22.66 -17.08
N TYR A 233 4.62 23.59 -16.89
CA TYR A 233 4.99 24.09 -15.55
C TYR A 233 3.77 24.69 -14.83
N ASN A 234 2.98 25.53 -15.50
CA ASN A 234 1.78 26.12 -14.91
C ASN A 234 0.76 25.05 -14.50
N LYS A 235 0.57 24.00 -15.31
CA LYS A 235 -0.26 22.84 -14.95
C LYS A 235 0.25 22.15 -13.68
N LEU A 236 1.55 21.82 -13.61
CA LEU A 236 2.15 21.21 -12.43
C LEU A 236 2.00 22.10 -11.18
N ARG A 237 2.24 23.40 -11.31
CA ARG A 237 2.07 24.37 -10.23
C ARG A 237 0.64 24.42 -9.72
N MET A 238 -0.35 24.41 -10.62
CA MET A 238 -1.76 24.36 -10.23
C MET A 238 -2.10 23.06 -9.51
N MET A 239 -1.62 21.91 -10.01
CA MET A 239 -1.82 20.62 -9.36
C MET A 239 -1.20 20.60 -7.95
N HIS A 240 0.03 21.10 -7.80
CA HIS A 240 0.71 21.21 -6.51
C HIS A 240 -0.05 22.13 -5.54
N SER A 241 -0.50 23.29 -6.00
CA SER A 241 -1.31 24.21 -5.18
C SER A 241 -2.62 23.56 -4.71
N ASN A 242 -3.25 22.75 -5.57
CA ASN A 242 -4.46 22.00 -5.21
C ASN A 242 -4.13 20.92 -4.16
N MET A 243 -3.05 20.17 -4.35
CA MET A 243 -2.57 19.17 -3.40
C MET A 243 -2.33 19.77 -2.01
N GLU A 244 -1.64 20.92 -1.91
CA GLU A 244 -1.42 21.63 -0.65
C GLU A 244 -2.73 22.09 0.00
N THR A 245 -3.72 22.47 -0.82
CA THR A 245 -5.04 22.90 -0.33
C THR A 245 -5.80 21.72 0.27
N LEU A 246 -5.85 20.59 -0.43
CA LEU A 246 -6.46 19.36 0.07
C LEU A 246 -5.80 18.88 1.36
N TYR A 247 -4.47 18.97 1.47
CA TYR A 247 -3.77 18.60 2.71
C TYR A 247 -4.12 19.54 3.87
N LYS A 248 -4.31 20.83 3.62
CA LYS A 248 -4.80 21.78 4.64
C LYS A 248 -6.23 21.47 5.07
N GLU A 249 -7.10 21.15 4.12
CA GLU A 249 -8.48 20.73 4.39
C GLU A 249 -8.53 19.44 5.23
N LEU A 250 -7.61 18.50 5.01
CA LEU A 250 -7.45 17.34 5.91
C LEU A 250 -7.05 17.76 7.32
N GLY A 251 -6.16 18.74 7.47
CA GLY A 251 -5.79 19.31 8.76
C GLY A 251 -6.98 19.91 9.51
N GLU A 252 -7.86 20.61 8.81
CA GLU A 252 -9.10 21.16 9.36
C GLU A 252 -10.11 20.05 9.71
N TYR A 253 -10.22 19.02 8.86
CA TYR A 253 -11.17 17.93 9.04
C TYR A 253 -10.78 16.97 10.17
N PHE A 254 -9.50 16.59 10.26
CA PHE A 254 -8.96 15.68 11.28
C PHE A 254 -8.27 16.40 12.46
N LEU A 255 -8.35 17.73 12.50
CA LEU A 255 -7.87 18.60 13.59
C LEU A 255 -6.38 18.41 13.92
N PHE A 256 -5.52 18.45 12.91
CA PHE A 256 -4.06 18.52 13.07
C PHE A 256 -3.48 19.77 12.39
N ASP A 257 -2.26 20.17 12.78
CA ASP A 257 -1.59 21.35 12.21
C ASP A 257 -0.76 20.95 10.98
N PRO A 258 -1.14 21.32 9.75
CA PRO A 258 -0.43 20.95 8.52
C PRO A 258 0.98 21.54 8.42
N LYS A 259 1.34 22.50 9.29
CA LYS A 259 2.70 23.07 9.34
C LYS A 259 3.63 22.28 10.25
N LYS A 260 3.08 21.49 11.17
CA LYS A 260 3.86 20.69 12.13
C LYS A 260 4.00 19.24 11.71
N VAL A 261 3.08 18.76 10.89
CA VAL A 261 3.09 17.39 10.36
C VAL A 261 3.25 17.49 8.86
N THR A 262 4.35 16.97 8.33
CA THR A 262 4.58 16.96 6.88
C THR A 262 3.70 15.92 6.20
N VAL A 263 3.53 16.05 4.88
CA VAL A 263 2.68 15.14 4.09
C VAL A 263 3.17 13.70 4.24
N GLU A 264 4.48 13.47 4.12
CA GLU A 264 5.11 12.17 4.29
C GLU A 264 4.90 11.60 5.69
N GLU A 265 5.07 12.38 6.75
CA GLU A 265 4.87 11.94 8.13
C GLU A 265 3.42 11.49 8.35
N PHE A 266 2.46 12.31 7.92
CA PHE A 266 1.04 12.02 8.07
C PHE A 266 0.64 10.72 7.35
N PHE A 267 0.98 10.60 6.06
CA PHE A 267 0.62 9.42 5.29
C PHE A 267 1.45 8.18 5.69
N MET A 268 2.66 8.35 6.24
CA MET A 268 3.43 7.26 6.82
C MET A 268 2.74 6.67 8.04
N ASP A 269 2.28 7.49 8.97
CA ASP A 269 1.52 7.04 10.13
C ASP A 269 0.23 6.32 9.71
N LEU A 270 -0.50 6.88 8.74
CA LEU A 270 -1.71 6.25 8.23
C LEU A 270 -1.42 4.91 7.52
N ASN A 271 -0.36 4.84 6.71
CA ASN A 271 0.05 3.60 6.05
C ASN A 271 0.47 2.53 7.07
N ASN A 272 1.21 2.93 8.10
CA ASN A 272 1.58 2.04 9.20
C ASN A 272 0.35 1.50 9.90
N PHE A 273 -0.62 2.36 10.24
CA PHE A 273 -1.88 1.94 10.82
C PHE A 273 -2.64 0.96 9.92
N LYS A 274 -2.79 1.29 8.63
CA LYS A 274 -3.44 0.42 7.64
C LYS A 274 -2.83 -0.99 7.65
N ASN A 275 -1.50 -1.07 7.60
CA ASN A 275 -0.78 -2.35 7.61
C ASN A 275 -0.95 -3.09 8.94
N MET A 276 -0.89 -2.38 10.07
CA MET A 276 -1.13 -2.97 11.38
C MET A 276 -2.56 -3.51 11.54
N PHE A 277 -3.56 -2.81 11.01
CA PHE A 277 -4.96 -3.25 11.04
C PHE A 277 -5.15 -4.52 10.21
N VAL A 278 -4.67 -4.54 8.98
CA VAL A 278 -4.72 -5.73 8.09
C VAL A 278 -4.01 -6.92 8.74
N GLN A 279 -2.87 -6.67 9.39
CA GLN A 279 -2.13 -7.71 10.11
C GLN A 279 -2.92 -8.23 11.31
N ALA A 280 -3.55 -7.35 12.10
CA ALA A 280 -4.37 -7.73 13.25
C ALA A 280 -5.57 -8.60 12.85
N VAL A 281 -6.23 -8.31 11.71
CA VAL A 281 -7.29 -9.15 11.14
C VAL A 281 -6.78 -10.56 10.84
N LYS A 282 -5.62 -10.69 10.18
CA LYS A 282 -5.00 -12.00 9.89
C LYS A 282 -4.63 -12.76 11.16
N GLU A 283 -4.08 -12.06 12.16
CA GLU A 283 -3.71 -12.64 13.45
C GLU A 283 -4.94 -13.14 14.22
N ASN A 284 -6.06 -12.39 14.19
CA ASN A 284 -7.32 -12.81 14.78
C ASN A 284 -7.90 -14.07 14.10
N GLN A 285 -7.88 -14.13 12.77
CA GLN A 285 -8.33 -15.31 12.01
C GLN A 285 -7.53 -16.55 12.41
N LYS A 286 -6.19 -16.43 12.38
CA LYS A 286 -5.29 -17.52 12.81
C LYS A 286 -5.56 -17.94 14.26
N ARG A 287 -5.75 -16.97 15.17
CA ARG A 287 -6.08 -17.24 16.57
C ARG A 287 -7.35 -18.07 16.69
N ARG A 288 -8.45 -17.66 16.04
CA ARG A 288 -9.74 -18.37 16.05
C ARG A 288 -9.62 -19.79 15.51
N GLU A 289 -8.87 -20.00 14.43
CA GLU A 289 -8.59 -21.33 13.89
C GLU A 289 -7.86 -22.23 14.89
N THR A 290 -6.82 -21.71 15.56
CA THR A 290 -6.10 -22.47 16.60
C THR A 290 -6.99 -22.77 17.82
N GLU A 291 -7.81 -21.82 18.26
CA GLU A 291 -8.73 -22.00 19.38
C GLU A 291 -9.79 -23.07 19.06
N GLU A 292 -10.34 -23.06 17.85
CA GLU A 292 -11.28 -24.09 17.42
C GLU A 292 -10.61 -25.47 17.32
N LYS A 293 -9.40 -25.55 16.77
CA LYS A 293 -8.63 -26.79 16.70
C LYS A 293 -8.33 -27.34 18.09
N MET A 294 -7.92 -26.49 19.03
CA MET A 294 -7.69 -26.87 20.42
C MET A 294 -8.98 -27.34 21.12
N ARG A 295 -10.10 -26.65 20.89
CA ARG A 295 -11.42 -27.03 21.43
C ARG A 295 -11.85 -28.41 20.92
N ARG A 296 -11.72 -28.66 19.61
CA ARG A 296 -12.04 -29.96 18.99
C ARG A 296 -11.13 -31.08 19.54
N ALA A 297 -9.83 -30.82 19.69
CA ALA A 297 -8.89 -31.77 20.26
C ALA A 297 -9.21 -32.10 21.73
N LYS A 298 -9.58 -31.10 22.54
CA LYS A 298 -9.97 -31.30 23.94
C LYS A 298 -11.23 -32.15 24.06
N LEU A 299 -12.27 -31.85 23.29
CA LEU A 299 -13.51 -32.63 23.26
C LEU A 299 -13.27 -34.08 22.79
N ALA A 300 -12.39 -34.29 21.81
CA ALA A 300 -12.02 -35.62 21.37
C ALA A 300 -11.28 -36.41 22.46
N LYS A 301 -10.37 -35.76 23.20
CA LYS A 301 -9.65 -36.38 24.31
C LYS A 301 -10.59 -36.75 25.47
N GLU A 302 -11.47 -35.85 25.87
CA GLU A 302 -12.47 -36.09 26.92
C GLU A 302 -13.42 -37.24 26.54
N LYS A 303 -13.87 -37.28 25.27
CA LYS A 303 -14.70 -38.39 24.78
C LYS A 303 -13.93 -39.72 24.78
N ALA A 304 -12.69 -39.73 24.32
CA ALA A 304 -11.86 -40.94 24.32
C ALA A 304 -11.57 -41.45 25.74
N GLU A 305 -11.37 -40.54 26.70
CA GLU A 305 -11.18 -40.87 28.11
C GLU A 305 -12.46 -41.43 28.73
N LYS A 306 -13.62 -40.83 28.46
CA LYS A 306 -14.93 -41.37 28.90
C LYS A 306 -15.18 -42.76 28.34
N GLU A 307 -14.94 -42.98 27.04
CA GLU A 307 -15.10 -44.29 26.42
C GLU A 307 -14.12 -45.34 26.98
N ARG A 308 -12.91 -44.93 27.38
CA ARG A 308 -11.94 -45.79 28.05
C ARG A 308 -12.41 -46.16 29.46
N LEU A 309 -12.91 -45.19 30.24
CA LEU A 309 -13.42 -45.42 31.59
C LEU A 309 -14.66 -46.32 31.58
N GLU A 310 -15.61 -46.10 30.65
CA GLU A 310 -16.78 -46.96 30.48
C GLU A 310 -16.40 -48.40 30.09
N LYS A 311 -15.38 -48.58 29.23
CA LYS A 311 -14.85 -49.91 28.92
C LYS A 311 -14.19 -50.56 30.13
N GLN A 312 -13.50 -49.79 30.95
CA GLN A 312 -12.87 -50.30 32.17
C GLN A 312 -13.92 -50.72 33.20
N GLN A 313 -14.90 -49.87 33.51
CA GLN A 313 -16.01 -50.20 34.42
C GLN A 313 -16.79 -51.43 33.96
N LYS A 314 -17.06 -51.57 32.65
CA LYS A 314 -17.71 -52.77 32.11
C LYS A 314 -16.87 -54.03 32.25
N ARG A 315 -15.54 -53.92 32.23
CA ARG A 315 -14.62 -55.06 32.50
C ARG A 315 -14.55 -55.38 33.99
N GLU A 316 -14.55 -54.38 34.85
CA GLU A 316 -14.58 -54.55 36.31
C GLU A 316 -15.92 -55.15 36.78
N GLN A 317 -17.05 -54.83 36.14
CA GLN A 317 -18.34 -55.49 36.39
C GLN A 317 -18.35 -56.99 36.03
N LEU A 318 -17.48 -57.45 35.14
CA LEU A 318 -17.35 -58.87 34.79
C LEU A 318 -16.44 -59.63 35.78
N ILE A 319 -15.61 -58.94 36.56
CA ILE A 319 -14.66 -59.52 37.51
C ILE A 319 -14.56 -58.60 38.73
N ASP A 320 -15.31 -58.88 39.79
CA ASP A 320 -15.13 -58.21 41.08
C ASP A 320 -13.97 -58.87 41.83
N MET A 321 -12.76 -58.32 41.69
CA MET A 321 -11.57 -58.82 42.41
C MET A 321 -11.47 -58.30 43.86
N ASN A 322 -12.42 -57.46 44.30
CA ASN A 322 -12.43 -56.88 45.64
C ASN A 322 -13.52 -57.47 46.55
N ALA A 323 -14.33 -58.41 46.06
CA ALA A 323 -15.23 -59.18 46.91
C ALA A 323 -14.41 -60.11 47.81
N GLU A 324 -14.36 -59.81 49.10
CA GLU A 324 -13.77 -60.65 50.14
C GLU A 324 -14.60 -61.94 50.29
N GLY A 325 -14.26 -62.97 49.52
CA GLY A 325 -14.82 -64.31 49.66
C GLY A 325 -14.19 -65.30 48.68
N ASP A 326 -13.66 -66.42 49.19
CA ASP A 326 -13.21 -67.57 48.40
C ASP A 326 -14.41 -68.23 47.70
N GLU A 327 -14.92 -67.61 46.63
CA GLU A 327 -16.00 -68.17 45.82
C GLU A 327 -15.41 -69.04 44.69
N THR A 328 -15.69 -70.34 44.75
CA THR A 328 -15.18 -71.39 43.85
C THR A 328 -15.79 -71.39 42.44
N GLY A 329 -16.42 -70.29 41.99
CA GLY A 329 -17.15 -70.18 40.70
C GLY A 329 -16.67 -69.08 39.75
N VAL A 330 -15.60 -68.35 40.10
CA VAL A 330 -15.10 -67.22 39.30
C VAL A 330 -14.58 -67.67 37.92
N MET A 331 -13.93 -68.84 37.85
CA MET A 331 -13.38 -69.39 36.60
C MET A 331 -14.49 -69.86 35.64
N ASP A 332 -15.54 -70.52 36.16
CA ASP A 332 -16.65 -70.99 35.33
C ASP A 332 -17.49 -69.83 34.78
N SER A 333 -17.71 -68.79 35.58
CA SER A 333 -18.38 -67.55 35.14
C SER A 333 -17.59 -66.83 34.03
N LEU A 334 -16.26 -66.85 34.09
CA LEU A 334 -15.38 -66.30 33.05
C LEU A 334 -15.40 -67.13 31.76
N LEU A 335 -15.38 -68.46 31.87
CA LEU A 335 -15.47 -69.35 30.73
C LEU A 335 -16.83 -69.23 30.03
N GLU A 336 -17.92 -69.09 30.79
CA GLU A 336 -19.26 -68.85 30.24
C GLU A 336 -19.36 -67.47 29.56
N ALA A 337 -18.75 -66.42 30.12
CA ALA A 337 -18.70 -65.10 29.51
C ALA A 337 -17.86 -65.07 28.20
N LEU A 338 -16.78 -65.86 28.14
CA LEU A 338 -15.97 -66.05 26.94
C LEU A 338 -16.71 -66.87 25.87
N GLN A 339 -17.42 -67.91 26.27
CA GLN A 339 -18.15 -68.81 25.38
C GLN A 339 -19.45 -68.18 24.84
N SER A 340 -20.14 -67.37 25.63
CA SER A 340 -21.31 -66.58 25.21
C SER A 340 -20.95 -65.32 24.39
N GLY A 341 -19.67 -64.98 24.30
CA GLY A 341 -19.18 -63.76 23.65
C GLY A 341 -19.43 -62.47 24.45
N ALA A 342 -19.98 -62.57 25.67
CA ALA A 342 -20.20 -61.43 26.57
C ALA A 342 -18.89 -60.73 26.98
N ALA A 343 -17.77 -61.46 27.03
CA ALA A 343 -16.43 -60.96 27.35
C ALA A 343 -15.80 -60.08 26.24
N PHE A 344 -16.25 -60.21 24.98
CA PHE A 344 -15.70 -59.49 23.82
C PHE A 344 -16.73 -58.58 23.17
N ARG A 345 -17.38 -57.70 23.95
CA ARG A 345 -18.30 -56.69 23.39
C ARG A 345 -17.56 -55.55 22.68
N ARG A 346 -17.11 -55.80 21.45
CA ARG A 346 -16.68 -54.77 20.50
C ARG A 346 -17.91 -54.10 19.89
N LYS A 347 -18.03 -52.78 19.97
CA LYS A 347 -19.02 -52.00 19.21
C LYS A 347 -18.69 -52.14 17.71
N ARG A 348 -19.43 -52.98 16.98
CA ARG A 348 -19.58 -52.78 15.53
C ARG A 348 -20.44 -51.53 15.37
N GLY A 349 -19.86 -50.43 14.91
CA GLY A 349 -20.63 -49.27 14.45
C GLY A 349 -21.50 -49.67 13.25
N PRO A 350 -22.56 -48.91 12.93
CA PRO A 350 -23.33 -49.17 11.72
C PRO A 350 -22.38 -49.04 10.52
N ARG A 351 -22.39 -50.02 9.62
CA ARG A 351 -21.86 -49.84 8.26
C ARG A 351 -22.71 -48.73 7.62
N GLN A 352 -22.17 -47.52 7.56
CA GLN A 352 -22.61 -46.54 6.57
C GLN A 352 -21.81 -46.83 5.31
N ASP A 353 -22.51 -47.30 4.29
CA ASP A 353 -22.04 -47.24 2.91
C ASP A 353 -21.64 -45.80 2.61
N SER A 354 -20.35 -45.57 2.40
CA SER A 354 -19.88 -44.38 1.69
C SER A 354 -19.82 -44.74 0.22
N PRO A 355 -20.53 -44.04 -0.68
CA PRO A 355 -20.09 -43.95 -2.06
C PRO A 355 -18.77 -43.18 -2.05
N LEU A 356 -17.75 -43.80 -2.65
CA LEU A 356 -16.41 -43.27 -2.85
C LEU A 356 -16.45 -41.87 -3.48
N CYS A 357 -15.75 -40.91 -2.88
CA CYS A 357 -15.05 -39.86 -3.61
C CYS A 357 -13.54 -40.10 -3.42
N PRO A 358 -12.77 -40.36 -4.48
CA PRO A 358 -11.32 -40.48 -4.40
C PRO A 358 -10.64 -39.11 -4.30
N TRP A 359 -9.59 -39.01 -3.49
CA TRP A 359 -8.61 -37.92 -3.57
C TRP A 359 -7.43 -38.40 -4.42
N GLU A 360 -7.17 -37.61 -5.46
CA GLU A 360 -5.89 -37.19 -6.08
C GLU A 360 -4.70 -38.17 -6.17
N GLU A 361 -4.17 -38.31 -7.39
CA GLU A 361 -2.72 -38.41 -7.61
C GLU A 361 -2.33 -37.76 -8.97
N GLU A 362 -1.48 -36.75 -8.83
CA GLU A 362 -0.32 -36.33 -9.65
C GLU A 362 -0.34 -36.10 -11.18
N GLU A 363 0.14 -34.88 -11.49
CA GLU A 363 1.09 -34.44 -12.53
C GLU A 363 0.71 -34.19 -14.02
N GLU A 364 1.12 -32.97 -14.41
CA GLU A 364 1.68 -32.48 -15.67
C GLU A 364 0.87 -32.35 -17.00
N ASP A 365 0.74 -31.07 -17.36
CA ASP A 365 1.14 -30.44 -18.63
C ASP A 365 0.13 -30.24 -19.78
N THR A 366 0.26 -29.04 -20.35
CA THR A 366 -0.11 -28.55 -21.68
C THR A 366 -1.52 -28.01 -21.97
N ARG A 367 -1.54 -26.66 -22.08
CA ARG A 367 -1.97 -25.86 -23.25
C ARG A 367 -3.40 -26.01 -23.83
N LYS A 368 -4.04 -24.81 -23.88
CA LYS A 368 -4.74 -24.15 -25.01
C LYS A 368 -6.29 -24.06 -24.97
N LEU A 369 -6.71 -22.77 -24.93
CA LEU A 369 -7.67 -22.10 -25.83
C LEU A 369 -9.19 -22.34 -25.68
N VAL A 370 -9.84 -21.31 -25.11
CA VAL A 370 -10.79 -20.37 -25.77
C VAL A 370 -12.26 -20.75 -26.01
N THR A 371 -13.11 -19.74 -25.74
CA THR A 371 -14.55 -19.53 -25.99
C THR A 371 -15.50 -20.28 -25.05
N GLY A 372 -16.60 -19.72 -24.54
CA GLY A 372 -17.39 -18.54 -24.85
C GLY A 372 -18.64 -18.60 -23.95
N GLY A 373 -19.22 -17.45 -23.61
CA GLY A 373 -20.22 -17.32 -22.55
C GLY A 373 -21.55 -18.04 -22.78
N HIS A 374 -22.42 -18.01 -21.76
CA HIS A 374 -23.79 -17.50 -21.84
C HIS A 374 -24.42 -17.40 -20.44
N ALA A 375 -25.20 -16.35 -20.28
CA ALA A 375 -25.94 -15.96 -19.10
C ALA A 375 -27.20 -16.81 -18.85
N MET A 376 -27.56 -17.01 -17.58
CA MET A 376 -28.94 -17.11 -17.09
C MET A 376 -28.98 -16.52 -15.66
N ARG A 377 -29.53 -15.32 -15.49
CA ARG A 377 -30.93 -15.04 -15.12
C ARG A 377 -31.32 -15.56 -13.73
N SER A 378 -31.35 -14.60 -12.81
CA SER A 378 -32.48 -14.26 -11.92
C SER A 378 -33.16 -15.38 -11.15
N LEU A 379 -33.11 -15.28 -9.82
CA LEU A 379 -34.27 -15.46 -8.91
C LEU A 379 -33.88 -14.95 -7.51
N LEU A 380 -34.19 -13.67 -7.25
CA LEU A 380 -34.27 -13.11 -5.91
C LEU A 380 -35.69 -13.37 -5.36
N PRO A 381 -35.87 -13.78 -4.10
CA PRO A 381 -37.11 -13.53 -3.38
C PRO A 381 -36.98 -12.19 -2.64
N ARG A 382 -37.78 -11.25 -3.12
CA ARG A 382 -38.17 -9.98 -2.52
C ARG A 382 -38.85 -10.22 -1.17
N TRP A 383 -38.36 -9.61 -0.10
CA TRP A 383 -39.09 -9.47 1.16
C TRP A 383 -39.35 -7.99 1.40
N SER A 384 -40.63 -7.63 1.53
CA SER A 384 -41.08 -6.31 1.98
C SER A 384 -41.70 -6.47 3.37
N PRO A 385 -41.56 -5.48 4.26
CA PRO A 385 -41.82 -5.64 5.69
C PRO A 385 -43.30 -5.42 6.03
N LEU A 386 -43.78 -6.11 7.07
CA LEU A 386 -44.99 -5.72 7.80
C LEU A 386 -44.63 -5.42 9.28
N PRO A 387 -45.30 -4.44 9.92
CA PRO A 387 -44.94 -3.96 11.24
C PRO A 387 -45.75 -4.68 12.33
N CYS A 388 -45.14 -4.90 13.50
CA CYS A 388 -45.86 -5.14 14.74
C CYS A 388 -45.16 -4.46 15.92
N GLU A 389 -45.92 -3.63 16.63
CA GLU A 389 -45.55 -2.98 17.88
C GLU A 389 -45.63 -3.94 19.08
N HIS A 390 -44.68 -3.75 20.01
CA HIS A 390 -44.77 -3.83 21.48
C HIS A 390 -45.28 -5.12 22.15
N SER A 391 -44.39 -5.80 22.88
CA SER A 391 -44.34 -5.72 24.36
C SER A 391 -43.35 -6.71 24.99
N GLY A 392 -42.54 -6.20 25.92
CA GLY A 392 -42.02 -6.87 27.13
C GLY A 392 -41.29 -8.21 27.02
N SER A 393 -39.99 -8.22 27.29
CA SER A 393 -39.43 -8.65 28.60
C SER A 393 -37.91 -8.78 28.50
N ALA A 394 -37.23 -8.22 29.51
CA ALA A 394 -35.79 -8.16 29.60
C ALA A 394 -35.22 -9.49 30.10
N GLU A 395 -34.38 -10.15 29.30
CA GLU A 395 -33.38 -11.09 29.79
C GLU A 395 -31.99 -10.55 29.49
N LYS A 396 -31.31 -10.13 30.56
CA LYS A 396 -29.92 -9.71 30.55
C LYS A 396 -29.04 -10.92 30.28
N LEU A 397 -28.59 -11.07 29.04
CA LEU A 397 -27.38 -11.84 28.75
C LEU A 397 -26.17 -10.99 29.15
N THR A 398 -25.66 -11.25 30.35
CA THR A 398 -24.39 -10.70 30.82
C THR A 398 -23.25 -11.34 30.00
N ALA A 399 -22.74 -10.61 29.02
CA ALA A 399 -21.43 -10.88 28.44
C ALA A 399 -20.34 -10.54 29.48
N PRO A 400 -19.25 -11.32 29.57
CA PRO A 400 -18.20 -11.07 30.54
C PRO A 400 -17.51 -9.74 30.24
N VAL A 401 -17.54 -8.84 31.22
CA VAL A 401 -16.78 -7.58 31.22
C VAL A 401 -15.30 -7.93 31.19
N MET A 402 -14.66 -7.83 30.03
CA MET A 402 -13.20 -7.84 29.96
C MET A 402 -12.70 -6.51 30.52
N THR A 403 -12.16 -6.54 31.72
CA THR A 403 -11.45 -5.41 32.33
C THR A 403 -10.07 -5.29 31.69
N TRP A 404 -9.86 -4.20 30.96
CA TRP A 404 -8.57 -3.80 30.44
C TRP A 404 -7.92 -2.87 31.46
N ALA A 405 -6.74 -3.23 31.96
CA ALA A 405 -5.96 -2.35 32.83
C ALA A 405 -5.27 -1.30 31.97
N LEU A 406 -5.48 -0.02 32.32
CA LEU A 406 -4.86 1.16 31.69
C LEU A 406 -3.34 1.18 31.90
#